data_AF-A0A931SBF7-F1
#
_entry.id   AF-A0A931SBF7-F1
#
_cell.length_a   1.000
_cell.length_b   1.000
_cell.length_c   1.000
_cell.angle_alpha   90.00
_cell.angle_beta   90.00
_cell.angle_gamma   90.00
#
_symmetry.space_group_name_H-M   'P 1'
#
loop_
_entity.id
_entity.type
_entity.pdbx_description
1 polymer ?
#
loop_
_entity_poly.entity_id
_entity_poly.type
_entity_poly.pdbx_seq_one_letter_code
_entity_poly.pdbx_strand_id
1 'polypeptide(L)'
;MPEKALVVQGGRLIDGTGRPPVENSVIVIRAGRFQAVGRSGEVSIPVDAEVIDVQGKTVLPGFIDGHGHLEDFHGELYLHLGITTCAQIEIYQDGPWSRAQKEGINLGKIRGPRIWMTGQAIGGVSTEHDAFGSRTSRGNIIVTTPEEVRKAVRRKKEFGCDILKVNEFLSLDLLKVAVDEAHNLDMPVAAHSWDVIGSVKAGVDAIEHIWSVGYSSIPYAPARRKLAEDRLGGVIDQEIAGSYYQSENFDEVIGAMVEHRVAWTPTIAKWLRPLSPSARRFRERENQILNDPNADLPAAVRAVTDNAYDKLLKRYTPAQLERAKIGYEKANEFIRRFVQAGGILKEGSDPPRGMAALLMHEALAMDVEADVPPMTAIQAATLNVARTFGKDKDYGSVEPGKVADLSIVEGDPLQDIWMTQNVKMVIIDGKVVDIGFKKYKNPIPSFYSYQSLPPNLEISPLFLTEGSGPTVLKVRGQGGMWPFHRVMLNGEPLPTRFVSRDELEAIISPEAIAKAGTYIVTLKCEGEPLPESNRAHLVVGYKP
;
A
#
# COMPACT_ATOMS: atom_id res chain seq x y z
N MET A 1 17.53 -32.17 18.77
CA MET A 1 16.26 -32.56 19.42
C MET A 1 15.13 -32.14 18.50
N PRO A 2 14.02 -32.91 18.37
CA PRO A 2 12.87 -32.49 17.59
C PRO A 2 12.32 -31.15 18.12
N GLU A 3 11.81 -30.31 17.24
CA GLU A 3 11.25 -29.01 17.62
C GLU A 3 9.99 -29.21 18.48
N LYS A 4 9.95 -28.52 19.61
CA LYS A 4 8.84 -28.55 20.57
C LYS A 4 7.54 -28.10 19.89
N ALA A 5 6.42 -28.77 20.17
CA ALA A 5 5.13 -28.30 19.66
C ALA A 5 4.71 -26.97 20.33
N LEU A 6 4.09 -26.07 19.58
CA LEU A 6 3.38 -24.91 20.09
C LEU A 6 1.87 -25.16 19.96
N VAL A 7 1.10 -24.88 21.00
CA VAL A 7 -0.36 -25.04 20.99
C VAL A 7 -1.00 -23.70 21.32
N VAL A 8 -1.91 -23.24 20.46
CA VAL A 8 -2.77 -22.08 20.71
C VAL A 8 -4.16 -22.62 21.02
N GLN A 9 -4.71 -22.31 22.19
CA GLN A 9 -5.99 -22.87 22.63
C GLN A 9 -6.91 -21.86 23.33
N GLY A 10 -8.19 -22.19 23.46
CA GLY A 10 -9.15 -21.46 24.30
C GLY A 10 -9.91 -20.34 23.59
N GLY A 11 -9.40 -19.87 22.45
CA GLY A 11 -10.01 -18.80 21.66
C GLY A 11 -11.04 -19.28 20.65
N ARG A 12 -11.78 -18.33 20.07
CA ARG A 12 -12.59 -18.56 18.87
C ARG A 12 -11.69 -18.60 17.65
N LEU A 13 -11.80 -19.62 16.80
CA LEU A 13 -11.09 -19.67 15.52
C LEU A 13 -12.02 -19.27 14.38
N ILE A 14 -11.64 -18.25 13.62
CA ILE A 14 -12.13 -17.97 12.27
C ILE A 14 -11.03 -18.46 11.33
N ASP A 15 -11.23 -19.60 10.64
CA ASP A 15 -10.14 -20.28 9.92
C ASP A 15 -9.82 -19.68 8.53
N GLY A 16 -10.54 -18.64 8.10
CA GLY A 16 -10.39 -17.98 6.79
C GLY A 16 -11.04 -18.72 5.62
N THR A 17 -11.66 -19.88 5.84
CA THR A 17 -12.29 -20.68 4.76
C THR A 17 -13.73 -20.27 4.46
N GLY A 18 -14.34 -19.47 5.34
CA GLY A 18 -15.77 -19.12 5.28
C GLY A 18 -16.66 -20.09 6.07
N ARG A 19 -16.09 -21.17 6.64
CA ARG A 19 -16.80 -22.06 7.55
C ARG A 19 -17.20 -21.35 8.85
N PRO A 20 -18.23 -21.85 9.57
CA PRO A 20 -18.58 -21.31 10.89
C PRO A 20 -17.40 -21.32 11.85
N PRO A 21 -17.27 -20.32 12.74
CA PRO A 21 -16.19 -20.27 13.72
C PRO A 21 -16.15 -21.50 14.64
N VAL A 22 -14.94 -21.90 15.04
CA VAL A 22 -14.72 -22.97 16.03
C VAL A 22 -14.48 -22.34 17.40
N GLU A 23 -15.50 -22.42 18.26
CA GLU A 23 -15.38 -21.98 19.66
C GLU A 23 -14.47 -22.90 20.47
N ASN A 24 -13.73 -22.33 21.44
CA ASN A 24 -12.80 -23.04 22.32
C ASN A 24 -11.84 -23.95 21.51
N SER A 25 -11.23 -23.36 20.48
CA SER A 25 -10.37 -24.04 19.52
C SER A 25 -9.06 -24.52 20.16
N VAL A 26 -8.44 -25.53 19.54
CA VAL A 26 -7.10 -26.03 19.81
C VAL A 26 -6.38 -26.14 18.47
N ILE A 27 -5.22 -25.47 18.36
CA ILE A 27 -4.38 -25.43 17.17
C ILE A 27 -2.99 -25.93 17.57
N VAL A 28 -2.58 -27.07 17.03
CA VAL A 28 -1.26 -27.67 17.26
C VAL A 28 -0.34 -27.29 16.11
N ILE A 29 0.81 -26.69 16.46
CA ILE A 29 1.82 -26.21 15.52
C ILE A 29 3.13 -26.95 15.80
N ARG A 30 3.77 -27.44 14.74
CA ARG A 30 5.11 -28.04 14.82
C ARG A 30 5.83 -27.84 13.49
N ALA A 31 7.14 -27.57 13.53
CA ALA A 31 7.95 -27.32 12.33
C ALA A 31 7.35 -26.23 11.41
N GLY A 32 6.83 -25.16 12.02
CA GLY A 32 6.23 -24.03 11.33
C GLY A 32 4.93 -24.30 10.56
N ARG A 33 4.26 -25.44 10.79
CA ARG A 33 3.01 -25.82 10.12
C ARG A 33 1.92 -26.20 11.11
N PHE A 34 0.67 -26.02 10.72
CA PHE A 34 -0.48 -26.51 11.47
C PHE A 34 -0.53 -28.05 11.37
N GLN A 35 -0.32 -28.74 12.49
CA GLN A 35 -0.39 -30.19 12.56
C GLN A 35 -1.83 -30.68 12.74
N ALA A 36 -2.60 -30.01 13.61
CA ALA A 36 -3.99 -30.32 13.88
C ALA A 36 -4.75 -29.07 14.30
N VAL A 37 -6.02 -28.97 13.92
CA VAL A 37 -6.91 -27.83 14.18
C VAL A 37 -8.30 -28.38 14.47
N GLY A 38 -8.94 -27.93 15.54
CA GLY A 38 -10.29 -28.38 15.90
C GLY A 38 -10.76 -27.80 17.23
N ARG A 39 -11.86 -28.32 17.76
CA ARG A 39 -12.37 -27.92 19.08
C ARG A 39 -11.59 -28.62 20.19
N SER A 40 -11.52 -28.01 21.37
CA SER A 40 -11.07 -28.68 22.59
C SER A 40 -11.84 -30.00 22.82
N GLY A 41 -11.10 -31.07 23.09
CA GLY A 41 -11.62 -32.44 23.18
C GLY A 41 -11.57 -33.24 21.86
N GLU A 42 -11.48 -32.59 20.71
CA GLU A 42 -11.32 -33.25 19.39
C GLU A 42 -9.85 -33.39 19.00
N VAL A 43 -9.00 -32.47 19.46
CA VAL A 43 -7.56 -32.44 19.16
C VAL A 43 -6.73 -32.83 20.38
N SER A 44 -5.83 -33.80 20.22
CA SER A 44 -4.88 -34.18 21.27
C SER A 44 -3.73 -33.18 21.37
N ILE A 45 -3.47 -32.71 22.59
CA ILE A 45 -2.35 -31.82 22.91
C ILE A 45 -1.09 -32.67 23.16
N PRO A 46 0.02 -32.45 22.42
CA PRO A 46 1.27 -33.17 22.67
C PRO A 46 1.82 -32.90 24.08
N VAL A 47 2.38 -33.94 24.72
CA VAL A 47 2.92 -33.84 26.10
C VAL A 47 4.09 -32.85 26.20
N ASP A 48 4.85 -32.69 25.13
CA ASP A 48 5.97 -31.75 25.04
C ASP A 48 5.54 -30.33 24.67
N ALA A 49 4.25 -30.05 24.47
CA ALA A 49 3.80 -28.78 23.92
C ALA A 49 4.04 -27.58 24.85
N GLU A 50 4.42 -26.45 24.27
CA GLU A 50 4.23 -25.14 24.87
C GLU A 50 2.81 -24.67 24.57
N VAL A 51 2.03 -24.32 25.59
CA VAL A 51 0.62 -23.97 25.43
C VAL A 51 0.45 -22.47 25.67
N ILE A 52 -0.16 -21.78 24.71
CA ILE A 52 -0.61 -20.40 24.79
C ILE A 52 -2.13 -20.39 24.89
N ASP A 53 -2.63 -19.88 26.01
CA ASP A 53 -4.05 -19.64 26.23
C ASP A 53 -4.47 -18.29 25.63
N VAL A 54 -5.42 -18.34 24.71
CA VAL A 54 -6.01 -17.18 24.04
C VAL A 54 -7.51 -17.06 24.32
N GLN A 55 -7.97 -17.56 25.47
CA GLN A 55 -9.35 -17.37 25.93
C GLN A 55 -9.76 -15.88 25.84
N GLY A 56 -11.01 -15.66 25.39
CA GLY A 56 -11.58 -14.33 25.18
C GLY A 56 -11.07 -13.59 23.93
N LYS A 57 -10.21 -14.22 23.13
CA LYS A 57 -9.68 -13.67 21.86
C LYS A 57 -10.20 -14.45 20.66
N THR A 58 -10.06 -13.86 19.49
CA THR A 58 -10.30 -14.51 18.20
C THR A 58 -8.98 -14.78 17.49
N VAL A 59 -8.80 -16.00 17.01
CA VAL A 59 -7.67 -16.46 16.21
C VAL A 59 -8.08 -16.43 14.74
N LEU A 60 -7.27 -15.77 13.90
CA LEU A 60 -7.45 -15.69 12.45
C LEU A 60 -6.17 -16.19 11.75
N PRO A 61 -6.23 -16.54 10.45
CA PRO A 61 -5.02 -16.64 9.65
C PRO A 61 -4.23 -15.34 9.74
N GLY A 62 -2.91 -15.41 9.60
CA GLY A 62 -2.10 -14.22 9.40
C GLY A 62 -2.62 -13.41 8.22
N PHE A 63 -2.82 -12.11 8.42
CA PHE A 63 -3.36 -11.26 7.36
C PHE A 63 -2.33 -11.07 6.25
N ILE A 64 -2.84 -10.95 5.03
CA ILE A 64 -2.06 -10.72 3.83
C ILE A 64 -2.47 -9.38 3.25
N ASP A 65 -1.56 -8.41 3.27
CA ASP A 65 -1.78 -7.16 2.54
C ASP A 65 -1.61 -7.44 1.05
N GLY A 66 -2.72 -7.49 0.31
CA GLY A 66 -2.77 -7.87 -1.10
C GLY A 66 -2.24 -6.81 -2.07
N HIS A 67 -1.95 -5.60 -1.59
CA HIS A 67 -1.43 -4.50 -2.41
C HIS A 67 -0.54 -3.58 -1.57
N GLY A 68 0.68 -4.02 -1.28
CA GLY A 68 1.67 -3.21 -0.56
C GLY A 68 2.64 -2.49 -1.49
N HIS A 69 2.98 -1.24 -1.14
CA HIS A 69 4.20 -0.58 -1.62
C HIS A 69 5.20 -0.56 -0.46
N LEU A 70 6.10 -1.55 -0.44
CA LEU A 70 7.01 -1.77 0.69
C LEU A 70 8.05 -0.65 0.81
N GLU A 71 8.31 -0.24 2.06
CA GLU A 71 9.37 0.68 2.46
C GLU A 71 10.09 0.05 3.66
N ASP A 72 11.30 0.49 3.93
CA ASP A 72 12.19 -0.08 4.95
C ASP A 72 11.65 0.01 6.39
N PHE A 73 10.87 1.04 6.71
CA PHE A 73 10.24 1.23 8.04
C PHE A 73 8.87 0.53 8.19
N HIS A 74 8.30 -0.07 7.14
CA HIS A 74 6.97 -0.70 7.22
C HIS A 74 6.96 -2.00 8.05
N GLY A 75 8.11 -2.64 8.27
CA GLY A 75 8.19 -3.96 8.89
C GLY A 75 7.50 -4.06 10.26
N GLU A 76 7.82 -3.13 11.19
CA GLU A 76 7.19 -3.13 12.52
C GLU A 76 5.70 -2.77 12.44
N LEU A 77 5.32 -1.88 11.53
CA LEU A 77 3.93 -1.45 11.34
C LEU A 77 3.04 -2.61 10.87
N TYR A 78 3.51 -3.40 9.89
CA TYR A 78 2.82 -4.58 9.42
C TYR A 78 2.62 -5.62 10.54
N LEU A 79 3.69 -5.91 11.30
CA LEU A 79 3.61 -6.87 12.41
C LEU A 79 2.69 -6.37 13.55
N HIS A 80 2.75 -5.08 13.87
CA HIS A 80 1.90 -4.45 14.88
C HIS A 80 0.41 -4.57 14.56
N LEU A 81 0.08 -4.66 13.27
CA LEU A 81 -1.27 -4.77 12.74
C LEU A 81 -1.59 -6.17 12.21
N GLY A 82 -0.81 -7.19 12.58
CA GLY A 82 -1.16 -8.59 12.31
C GLY A 82 -0.99 -9.05 10.87
N ILE A 83 -0.33 -8.24 10.03
CA ILE A 83 0.02 -8.61 8.67
C ILE A 83 1.26 -9.50 8.73
N THR A 84 1.12 -10.77 8.33
CA THR A 84 2.23 -11.74 8.26
C THR A 84 2.84 -11.81 6.88
N THR A 85 2.13 -11.37 5.85
CA THR A 85 2.60 -11.35 4.47
C THR A 85 2.20 -10.06 3.76
N CYS A 86 3.13 -9.47 3.01
CA CYS A 86 2.93 -8.32 2.13
C CYS A 86 3.11 -8.79 0.69
N ALA A 87 2.03 -8.75 -0.10
CA ALA A 87 2.12 -8.81 -1.55
C ALA A 87 2.57 -7.44 -2.05
N GLN A 88 3.86 -7.33 -2.34
CA GLN A 88 4.44 -6.10 -2.85
C GLN A 88 3.97 -5.91 -4.29
N ILE A 89 3.00 -5.03 -4.53
CA ILE A 89 2.44 -4.72 -5.85
C ILE A 89 3.04 -3.42 -6.35
N GLU A 90 4.10 -3.54 -7.15
CA GLU A 90 4.92 -2.45 -7.71
C GLU A 90 5.82 -1.72 -6.71
N ILE A 91 7.07 -1.48 -7.09
CA ILE A 91 7.97 -0.50 -6.47
C ILE A 91 8.85 0.15 -7.55
N TYR A 92 9.63 1.17 -7.18
CA TYR A 92 10.50 1.95 -8.07
C TYR A 92 11.74 1.21 -8.61
N GLN A 93 11.82 -0.12 -8.50
CA GLN A 93 12.96 -0.91 -8.97
C GLN A 93 12.59 -2.36 -9.29
N ASP A 94 13.40 -2.97 -10.15
CA ASP A 94 13.18 -4.33 -10.66
C ASP A 94 13.45 -5.46 -9.66
N GLY A 95 14.05 -5.17 -8.49
CA GLY A 95 14.03 -6.12 -7.38
C GLY A 95 15.21 -6.18 -6.39
N PRO A 96 16.47 -5.75 -6.65
CA PRO A 96 17.59 -6.03 -5.74
C PRO A 96 17.34 -5.72 -4.28
N TRP A 97 16.76 -4.55 -3.99
CA TRP A 97 16.40 -4.21 -2.62
C TRP A 97 15.29 -5.12 -2.05
N SER A 98 14.19 -5.36 -2.78
CA SER A 98 13.10 -6.24 -2.32
C SER A 98 13.55 -7.68 -2.10
N ARG A 99 14.46 -8.18 -2.94
CA ARG A 99 15.06 -9.50 -2.75
C ARG A 99 15.88 -9.55 -1.47
N ALA A 100 16.71 -8.52 -1.22
CA ALA A 100 17.47 -8.44 0.02
C ALA A 100 16.57 -8.33 1.26
N GLN A 101 15.46 -7.57 1.18
CA GLN A 101 14.44 -7.51 2.23
C GLN A 101 13.83 -8.90 2.47
N LYS A 102 13.36 -9.57 1.41
CA LYS A 102 12.77 -10.92 1.47
C LYS A 102 13.72 -11.95 2.09
N GLU A 103 14.98 -11.98 1.63
CA GLU A 103 16.01 -12.89 2.17
C GLU A 103 16.34 -12.57 3.64
N GLY A 104 16.49 -11.29 3.98
CA GLY A 104 16.73 -10.85 5.35
C GLY A 104 15.61 -11.22 6.31
N ILE A 105 14.35 -11.09 5.88
CA ILE A 105 13.17 -11.46 6.68
C ILE A 105 13.13 -12.97 6.87
N ASN A 106 13.31 -13.76 5.80
CA ASN A 106 13.32 -15.22 5.88
C ASN A 106 14.43 -15.75 6.81
N LEU A 107 15.55 -15.04 6.91
CA LEU A 107 16.67 -15.37 7.80
C LEU A 107 16.49 -14.82 9.23
N GLY A 108 15.42 -14.08 9.52
CA GLY A 108 15.19 -13.42 10.80
C GLY A 108 16.14 -12.25 11.09
N LYS A 109 16.84 -11.74 10.07
CA LYS A 109 17.75 -10.58 10.17
C LYS A 109 17.04 -9.25 9.96
N ILE A 110 15.91 -9.28 9.25
CA ILE A 110 15.03 -8.14 9.04
C ILE A 110 13.69 -8.43 9.69
N ARG A 111 13.20 -7.47 10.47
CA ARG A 111 11.92 -7.56 11.16
C ARG A 111 10.82 -7.08 10.22
N GLY A 112 9.87 -7.95 9.89
CA GLY A 112 8.76 -7.61 9.00
C GLY A 112 7.98 -8.83 8.54
N PRO A 113 6.93 -8.61 7.71
CA PRO A 113 6.14 -9.68 7.13
C PRO A 113 6.91 -10.38 6.01
N ARG A 114 6.52 -11.62 5.69
CA ARG A 114 6.96 -12.29 4.47
C ARG A 114 6.63 -11.44 3.24
N ILE A 115 7.48 -11.46 2.22
CA ILE A 115 7.30 -10.65 1.00
C ILE A 115 7.02 -11.55 -0.20
N TRP A 116 5.93 -11.26 -0.92
CA TRP A 116 5.71 -11.72 -2.30
C TRP A 116 6.05 -10.57 -3.25
N MET A 117 7.14 -10.72 -4.00
CA MET A 117 7.77 -9.62 -4.73
C MET A 117 7.23 -9.51 -6.15
N THR A 118 6.96 -8.29 -6.62
CA THR A 118 6.70 -8.00 -8.04
C THR A 118 7.82 -7.24 -8.75
N GLY A 119 8.59 -6.39 -8.07
CA GLY A 119 9.46 -5.40 -8.72
C GLY A 119 8.69 -4.30 -9.46
N GLN A 120 9.32 -3.63 -10.45
CA GLN A 120 8.70 -2.56 -11.24
C GLN A 120 7.65 -3.11 -12.22
N ALA A 121 6.59 -2.35 -12.52
CA ALA A 121 5.59 -2.76 -13.50
C ALA A 121 6.18 -2.89 -14.93
N ILE A 122 5.67 -3.83 -15.73
CA ILE A 122 5.86 -3.84 -17.20
C ILE A 122 4.75 -2.99 -17.83
N GLY A 123 5.11 -2.17 -18.83
CA GLY A 123 4.16 -1.28 -19.48
C GLY A 123 4.58 -0.84 -20.88
N GLY A 124 3.69 -0.08 -21.53
CA GLY A 124 3.97 0.57 -22.80
C GLY A 124 4.59 1.96 -22.66
N VAL A 125 4.71 2.66 -23.79
CA VAL A 125 5.10 4.08 -23.84
C VAL A 125 3.93 4.94 -23.35
N SER A 126 4.23 5.90 -22.48
CA SER A 126 3.25 6.88 -21.97
C SER A 126 2.63 7.71 -23.09
N THR A 127 1.37 8.09 -22.91
CA THR A 127 0.67 9.05 -23.78
C THR A 127 0.76 10.47 -23.18
N GLU A 128 1.95 11.08 -23.17
CA GLU A 128 2.27 12.52 -23.02
C GLU A 128 1.46 13.44 -22.05
N HIS A 129 0.60 12.93 -21.17
CA HIS A 129 -0.36 13.70 -20.36
C HIS A 129 -0.20 13.46 -18.84
N ASP A 130 0.94 12.96 -18.42
CA ASP A 130 1.17 12.57 -17.02
C ASP A 130 1.63 13.75 -16.14
N ALA A 131 0.99 13.95 -14.99
CA ALA A 131 1.39 14.96 -14.01
C ALA A 131 2.61 14.51 -13.18
N PHE A 132 3.23 15.43 -12.43
CA PHE A 132 4.30 15.07 -11.49
C PHE A 132 3.77 14.15 -10.37
N GLY A 133 4.43 13.00 -10.14
CA GLY A 133 3.99 11.97 -9.19
C GLY A 133 3.04 10.91 -9.77
N SER A 134 2.71 11.01 -11.06
CA SER A 134 2.05 9.98 -11.85
C SER A 134 2.92 8.74 -12.08
N ARG A 135 2.37 7.70 -12.71
CA ARG A 135 3.09 6.42 -12.84
C ARG A 135 4.29 6.48 -13.77
N THR A 136 4.26 7.28 -14.82
CA THR A 136 5.44 7.36 -15.71
C THR A 136 6.59 8.10 -15.03
N SER A 137 6.29 8.98 -14.05
CA SER A 137 7.31 9.56 -13.17
C SER A 137 7.95 8.55 -12.20
N ARG A 138 7.30 7.40 -11.95
CA ARG A 138 7.84 6.29 -11.13
C ARG A 138 8.73 5.33 -11.93
N GLY A 139 8.68 5.42 -13.25
CA GLY A 139 9.31 4.49 -14.18
C GLY A 139 8.56 3.15 -14.27
N ASN A 140 8.55 2.58 -15.47
CA ASN A 140 8.14 1.20 -15.75
C ASN A 140 9.12 0.58 -16.74
N ILE A 141 9.12 -0.76 -16.81
CA ILE A 141 9.84 -1.46 -17.88
C ILE A 141 9.02 -1.25 -19.15
N ILE A 142 9.50 -0.37 -20.03
CA ILE A 142 8.85 -0.07 -21.30
C ILE A 142 9.16 -1.19 -22.29
N VAL A 143 8.10 -1.76 -22.87
CA VAL A 143 8.16 -2.78 -23.92
C VAL A 143 7.24 -2.40 -25.07
N THR A 144 7.65 -2.73 -26.29
CA THR A 144 6.93 -2.38 -27.53
C THR A 144 6.70 -3.57 -28.45
N THR A 145 7.37 -4.70 -28.19
CA THR A 145 7.23 -5.93 -28.99
C THR A 145 6.94 -7.15 -28.12
N PRO A 146 6.33 -8.21 -28.66
CA PRO A 146 6.11 -9.47 -27.93
C PRO A 146 7.40 -10.07 -27.36
N GLU A 147 8.54 -9.95 -28.05
CA GLU A 147 9.79 -10.52 -27.56
C GLU A 147 10.39 -9.73 -26.40
N GLU A 148 10.28 -8.40 -26.42
CA GLU A 148 10.65 -7.56 -25.28
C GLU A 148 9.81 -7.89 -24.04
N VAL A 149 8.50 -8.12 -24.23
CA VAL A 149 7.60 -8.58 -23.16
C VAL A 149 8.12 -9.88 -22.57
N ARG A 150 8.33 -10.93 -23.37
CA ARG A 150 8.78 -12.24 -22.87
C ARG A 150 10.12 -12.14 -22.14
N LYS A 151 11.08 -11.40 -22.70
CA LYS A 151 12.38 -11.18 -22.08
C LYS A 151 12.25 -10.48 -20.72
N ALA A 152 11.40 -9.46 -20.62
CA ALA A 152 11.17 -8.77 -19.36
C ALA A 152 10.53 -9.68 -18.31
N VAL A 153 9.52 -10.49 -18.68
CA VAL A 153 8.88 -11.45 -17.77
C VAL A 153 9.88 -12.50 -17.28
N ARG A 154 10.66 -13.12 -18.18
CA ARG A 154 11.70 -14.10 -17.82
C ARG A 154 12.73 -13.53 -16.85
N ARG A 155 13.23 -12.32 -17.12
CA ARG A 155 14.18 -11.63 -16.24
C ARG A 155 13.60 -11.42 -14.84
N LYS A 156 12.32 -11.08 -14.72
CA LYS A 156 11.65 -10.92 -13.42
C LYS A 156 11.53 -12.23 -12.67
N LYS A 157 11.21 -13.34 -13.36
CA LYS A 157 11.20 -14.67 -12.77
C LYS A 157 12.60 -15.07 -12.27
N GLU A 158 13.62 -14.89 -13.09
CA GLU A 158 15.03 -15.16 -12.74
C GLU A 158 15.48 -14.35 -11.51
N PHE A 159 14.98 -13.11 -11.37
CA PHE A 159 15.27 -12.27 -10.22
C PHE A 159 14.56 -12.73 -8.93
N GLY A 160 13.54 -13.60 -9.04
CA GLY A 160 12.78 -14.15 -7.93
C GLY A 160 11.45 -13.46 -7.66
N CYS A 161 10.90 -12.73 -8.64
CA CYS A 161 9.54 -12.18 -8.51
C CYS A 161 8.51 -13.32 -8.42
N ASP A 162 7.58 -13.19 -7.49
CA ASP A 162 6.49 -14.13 -7.27
C ASP A 162 5.27 -13.79 -8.13
N ILE A 163 5.07 -12.52 -8.44
CA ILE A 163 3.88 -11.96 -9.11
C ILE A 163 4.38 -11.04 -10.23
N LEU A 164 3.71 -11.04 -11.39
CA LEU A 164 3.94 -10.04 -12.43
C LEU A 164 3.00 -8.85 -12.24
N LYS A 165 3.55 -7.64 -12.24
CA LYS A 165 2.77 -6.40 -12.30
C LYS A 165 2.83 -5.81 -13.70
N VAL A 166 1.67 -5.46 -14.26
CA VAL A 166 1.54 -4.72 -15.52
C VAL A 166 0.80 -3.40 -15.31
N ASN A 167 1.12 -2.40 -16.13
CA ASN A 167 0.48 -1.08 -16.09
C ASN A 167 -0.57 -0.89 -17.21
N GLU A 168 -1.34 0.18 -17.08
CA GLU A 168 -2.45 0.55 -17.96
C GLU A 168 -2.04 0.93 -19.40
N PHE A 169 -0.75 1.18 -19.65
CA PHE A 169 -0.24 1.62 -20.97
C PHE A 169 0.13 0.45 -21.88
N LEU A 170 0.16 -0.78 -21.35
CA LEU A 170 0.43 -1.97 -22.17
C LEU A 170 -0.79 -2.26 -23.05
N SER A 171 -0.58 -2.40 -24.36
CA SER A 171 -1.68 -2.78 -25.26
C SER A 171 -2.24 -4.16 -24.91
N LEU A 172 -3.51 -4.42 -25.20
CA LEU A 172 -4.14 -5.71 -24.89
C LEU A 172 -3.43 -6.90 -25.57
N ASP A 173 -2.88 -6.71 -26.78
CA ASP A 173 -2.11 -7.74 -27.47
C ASP A 173 -0.81 -8.08 -26.72
N LEU A 174 -0.08 -7.06 -26.25
CA LEU A 174 1.13 -7.26 -25.46
C LEU A 174 0.83 -7.75 -24.04
N LEU A 175 -0.31 -7.34 -23.48
CA LEU A 175 -0.82 -7.85 -22.21
C LEU A 175 -1.06 -9.35 -22.29
N LYS A 176 -1.70 -9.83 -23.37
CA LYS A 176 -1.90 -11.27 -23.58
C LYS A 176 -0.57 -12.03 -23.63
N VAL A 177 0.43 -11.49 -24.33
CA VAL A 177 1.77 -12.08 -24.37
C VAL A 177 2.42 -12.11 -22.98
N ALA A 178 2.25 -11.05 -22.19
CA ALA A 178 2.78 -10.96 -20.84
C ALA A 178 2.13 -12.00 -19.91
N VAL A 179 0.80 -12.13 -19.99
CA VAL A 179 0.03 -13.13 -19.23
C VAL A 179 0.48 -14.55 -19.60
N ASP A 180 0.54 -14.87 -20.89
CA ASP A 180 0.94 -16.20 -21.34
C ASP A 180 2.35 -16.59 -20.87
N GLU A 181 3.31 -15.68 -21.00
CA GLU A 181 4.67 -15.94 -20.53
C GLU A 181 4.74 -16.05 -19.00
N ALA A 182 3.99 -15.22 -18.26
CA ALA A 182 3.97 -15.25 -16.81
C ALA A 182 3.36 -16.55 -16.27
N HIS A 183 2.22 -16.98 -16.82
CA HIS A 183 1.57 -18.22 -16.45
C HIS A 183 2.43 -19.45 -16.79
N ASN A 184 3.14 -19.44 -17.93
CA ASN A 184 4.13 -20.48 -18.26
C ASN A 184 5.30 -20.57 -17.26
N LEU A 185 5.51 -19.53 -16.46
CA LEU A 185 6.54 -19.43 -15.42
C LEU A 185 5.95 -19.47 -14.01
N ASP A 186 4.69 -19.90 -13.84
CA ASP A 186 3.98 -19.93 -12.56
C ASP A 186 4.00 -18.57 -11.84
N MET A 187 3.77 -17.48 -12.59
CA MET A 187 3.64 -16.13 -12.07
C MET A 187 2.23 -15.58 -12.33
N PRO A 188 1.39 -15.37 -11.30
CA PRO A 188 0.12 -14.66 -11.45
C PRO A 188 0.36 -13.20 -11.86
N VAL A 189 -0.62 -12.59 -12.54
CA VAL A 189 -0.54 -11.24 -13.10
C VAL A 189 -1.55 -10.30 -12.44
N ALA A 190 -1.04 -9.26 -11.80
CA ALA A 190 -1.82 -8.13 -11.29
C ALA A 190 -1.73 -6.95 -12.26
N ALA A 191 -2.87 -6.32 -12.57
CA ALA A 191 -2.96 -5.28 -13.58
C ALA A 191 -3.57 -3.98 -13.05
N HIS A 192 -2.96 -2.89 -13.46
CA HIS A 192 -3.67 -1.64 -13.67
C HIS A 192 -4.38 -1.69 -15.01
N SER A 193 -5.62 -1.22 -15.07
CA SER A 193 -6.39 -1.35 -16.30
C SER A 193 -7.34 -0.18 -16.54
N TRP A 194 -7.29 0.38 -17.74
CA TRP A 194 -8.36 1.26 -18.25
C TRP A 194 -9.40 0.48 -19.06
N ASP A 195 -9.19 -0.82 -19.28
CA ASP A 195 -10.14 -1.69 -19.96
C ASP A 195 -10.15 -3.05 -19.28
N VAL A 196 -10.91 -3.14 -18.18
CA VAL A 196 -11.01 -4.35 -17.36
C VAL A 196 -11.53 -5.50 -18.19
N ILE A 197 -12.55 -5.29 -19.03
CA ILE A 197 -13.13 -6.35 -19.87
C ILE A 197 -12.06 -6.93 -20.81
N GLY A 198 -11.28 -6.07 -21.48
CA GLY A 198 -10.16 -6.52 -22.31
C GLY A 198 -9.07 -7.22 -21.50
N SER A 199 -8.75 -6.71 -20.31
CA SER A 199 -7.70 -7.26 -19.44
C SER A 199 -8.06 -8.64 -18.89
N VAL A 200 -9.31 -8.85 -18.47
CA VAL A 200 -9.75 -10.17 -17.98
C VAL A 200 -9.79 -11.20 -19.11
N LYS A 201 -10.18 -10.79 -20.33
CA LYS A 201 -10.10 -11.65 -21.52
C LYS A 201 -8.66 -11.99 -21.90
N ALA A 202 -7.71 -11.10 -21.61
CA ALA A 202 -6.29 -11.39 -21.78
C ALA A 202 -5.74 -12.37 -20.72
N GLY A 203 -6.47 -12.61 -19.63
CA GLY A 203 -6.17 -13.63 -18.62
C GLY A 203 -5.44 -13.12 -17.38
N VAL A 204 -5.54 -11.83 -17.03
CA VAL A 204 -4.98 -11.32 -15.77
C VAL A 204 -5.67 -11.97 -14.56
N ASP A 205 -4.93 -12.21 -13.48
CA ASP A 205 -5.46 -12.84 -12.26
C ASP A 205 -6.06 -11.81 -11.29
N ALA A 206 -5.60 -10.56 -11.38
CA ALA A 206 -6.00 -9.49 -10.49
C ALA A 206 -6.13 -8.13 -11.19
N ILE A 207 -7.22 -7.42 -10.90
CA ILE A 207 -7.39 -5.99 -11.21
C ILE A 207 -7.19 -5.17 -9.93
N GLU A 208 -6.46 -4.07 -10.06
CA GLU A 208 -6.20 -3.15 -8.96
C GLU A 208 -6.99 -1.84 -9.09
N HIS A 209 -7.46 -1.36 -7.96
CA HIS A 209 -8.14 -0.09 -7.67
C HIS A 209 -9.56 0.10 -8.21
N ILE A 210 -10.31 0.93 -7.48
CA ILE A 210 -11.68 1.36 -7.81
C ILE A 210 -11.82 2.09 -9.14
N TRP A 211 -10.78 2.81 -9.57
CA TRP A 211 -10.82 3.50 -10.87
C TRP A 211 -10.77 2.55 -12.05
N SER A 212 -10.17 1.36 -11.94
CA SER A 212 -10.08 0.43 -13.08
C SER A 212 -11.48 -0.03 -13.51
N VAL A 213 -12.29 -0.45 -12.54
CA VAL A 213 -13.69 -0.85 -12.78
C VAL A 213 -14.58 0.34 -13.12
N GLY A 214 -14.34 1.49 -12.47
CA GLY A 214 -15.06 2.73 -12.76
C GLY A 214 -14.86 3.24 -14.18
N TYR A 215 -13.63 3.23 -14.70
CA TYR A 215 -13.37 3.57 -16.11
C TYR A 215 -14.04 2.58 -17.06
N SER A 216 -13.94 1.29 -16.74
CA SER A 216 -14.49 0.23 -17.60
C SER A 216 -16.02 0.26 -17.68
N SER A 217 -16.69 0.88 -16.71
CA SER A 217 -18.12 1.16 -16.75
C SER A 217 -18.53 2.18 -17.83
N ILE A 218 -17.59 2.92 -18.42
CA ILE A 218 -17.86 3.91 -19.47
C ILE A 218 -17.61 3.26 -20.84
N PRO A 219 -18.63 2.88 -21.63
CA PRO A 219 -18.43 2.08 -22.85
C PRO A 219 -17.79 2.90 -23.98
N TYR A 220 -18.03 4.22 -24.01
CA TYR A 220 -17.45 5.10 -25.02
C TYR A 220 -15.97 5.37 -24.73
N ALA A 221 -15.09 4.64 -25.42
CA ALA A 221 -13.64 4.66 -25.19
C ALA A 221 -12.99 6.06 -25.16
N PRO A 222 -13.35 7.03 -26.02
CA PRO A 222 -12.79 8.38 -25.94
C PRO A 222 -13.14 9.10 -24.63
N ALA A 223 -14.37 8.97 -24.11
CA ALA A 223 -14.73 9.57 -22.83
C ALA A 223 -14.05 8.87 -21.65
N ARG A 224 -13.95 7.54 -21.70
CA ARG A 224 -13.20 6.75 -20.72
C ARG A 224 -11.75 7.21 -20.63
N ARG A 225 -11.08 7.27 -21.79
CA ARG A 225 -9.69 7.70 -21.91
C ARG A 225 -9.50 9.13 -21.40
N LYS A 226 -10.38 10.05 -21.79
CA LYS A 226 -10.35 11.43 -21.30
C LYS A 226 -10.43 11.50 -19.78
N LEU A 227 -11.33 10.74 -19.13
CA LEU A 227 -11.43 10.74 -17.67
C LEU A 227 -10.15 10.20 -17.01
N ALA A 228 -9.54 9.16 -17.59
CA ALA A 228 -8.28 8.61 -17.10
C ALA A 228 -7.12 9.61 -17.22
N GLU A 229 -7.01 10.28 -18.38
CA GLU A 229 -6.01 11.32 -18.66
C GLU A 229 -6.21 12.55 -17.77
N ASP A 230 -7.45 13.04 -17.62
CA ASP A 230 -7.76 14.17 -16.73
C ASP A 230 -7.37 13.82 -15.28
N ARG A 231 -7.59 12.58 -14.83
CA ARG A 231 -7.22 12.16 -13.48
C ARG A 231 -5.70 12.08 -13.32
N LEU A 232 -5.03 11.42 -14.24
CA LEU A 232 -3.57 11.28 -14.20
C LEU A 232 -2.84 12.62 -14.35
N GLY A 233 -3.38 13.52 -15.15
CA GLY A 233 -2.92 14.89 -15.34
C GLY A 233 -3.25 15.83 -14.19
N GLY A 234 -3.97 15.37 -13.15
CA GLY A 234 -4.33 16.18 -11.98
C GLY A 234 -5.42 17.22 -12.23
N VAL A 235 -6.12 17.14 -13.37
CA VAL A 235 -7.28 17.99 -13.70
C VAL A 235 -8.48 17.62 -12.83
N ILE A 236 -8.65 16.32 -12.56
CA ILE A 236 -9.69 15.81 -11.67
C ILE A 236 -9.07 14.90 -10.60
N ASP A 237 -9.47 15.14 -9.36
CA ASP A 237 -9.08 14.29 -8.24
C ASP A 237 -9.77 12.92 -8.32
N GLN A 238 -9.05 11.85 -7.92
CA GLN A 238 -9.58 10.48 -7.92
C GLN A 238 -10.89 10.35 -7.14
N GLU A 239 -11.01 11.08 -6.03
CA GLU A 239 -12.20 11.06 -5.18
C GLU A 239 -13.43 11.62 -5.92
N ILE A 240 -13.22 12.55 -6.86
CA ILE A 240 -14.28 13.15 -7.68
C ILE A 240 -14.54 12.33 -8.95
N ALA A 241 -13.49 11.71 -9.53
CA ALA A 241 -13.60 10.90 -10.74
C ALA A 241 -14.68 9.81 -10.60
N GLY A 242 -14.88 9.27 -9.39
CA GLY A 242 -15.93 8.31 -9.10
C GLY A 242 -17.35 8.76 -9.45
N SER A 243 -17.64 10.06 -9.40
CA SER A 243 -18.96 10.59 -9.77
C SER A 243 -19.31 10.37 -11.25
N TYR A 244 -18.31 10.19 -12.12
CA TYR A 244 -18.48 10.00 -13.56
C TYR A 244 -18.68 8.54 -13.99
N TYR A 245 -18.51 7.58 -13.08
CA TYR A 245 -18.73 6.16 -13.40
C TYR A 245 -20.20 5.91 -13.74
N GLN A 246 -20.48 4.99 -14.65
CA GLN A 246 -21.82 4.70 -15.16
C GLN A 246 -22.31 3.39 -14.54
N SER A 247 -23.03 3.48 -13.43
CA SER A 247 -23.45 2.30 -12.64
C SER A 247 -24.42 1.39 -13.38
N GLU A 248 -25.11 1.91 -14.40
CA GLU A 248 -25.92 1.15 -15.34
C GLU A 248 -25.12 0.08 -16.10
N ASN A 249 -23.80 0.24 -16.24
CA ASN A 249 -22.92 -0.69 -16.97
C ASN A 249 -22.06 -1.57 -16.05
N PHE A 250 -22.23 -1.50 -14.73
CA PHE A 250 -21.42 -2.30 -13.81
C PHE A 250 -21.58 -3.80 -14.00
N ASP A 251 -22.79 -4.29 -14.33
CA ASP A 251 -23.02 -5.73 -14.51
C ASP A 251 -22.20 -6.33 -15.66
N GLU A 252 -21.91 -5.56 -16.71
CA GLU A 252 -21.06 -6.04 -17.80
C GLU A 252 -19.62 -6.24 -17.32
N VAL A 253 -19.08 -5.27 -16.56
CA VAL A 253 -17.73 -5.35 -15.99
C VAL A 253 -17.64 -6.48 -14.96
N ILE A 254 -18.61 -6.54 -14.05
CA ILE A 254 -18.72 -7.58 -13.01
C ILE A 254 -18.83 -8.96 -13.65
N GLY A 255 -19.72 -9.12 -14.63
CA GLY A 255 -19.93 -10.38 -15.34
C GLY A 255 -18.65 -10.89 -15.98
N ALA A 256 -17.90 -10.03 -16.67
CA ALA A 256 -16.62 -10.40 -17.26
C ALA A 256 -15.59 -10.84 -16.19
N MET A 257 -15.50 -10.13 -15.06
CA MET A 257 -14.57 -10.50 -13.99
C MET A 257 -14.95 -11.83 -13.32
N VAL A 258 -16.25 -12.06 -13.07
CA VAL A 258 -16.76 -13.29 -12.47
C VAL A 258 -16.56 -14.49 -13.40
N GLU A 259 -16.91 -14.34 -14.69
CA GLU A 259 -16.74 -15.39 -15.71
C GLU A 259 -15.28 -15.85 -15.80
N HIS A 260 -14.35 -14.91 -15.78
CA HIS A 260 -12.91 -15.18 -15.87
C HIS A 260 -12.23 -15.42 -14.51
N ARG A 261 -12.98 -15.40 -13.39
CA ARG A 261 -12.48 -15.58 -12.02
C ARG A 261 -11.34 -14.62 -11.63
N VAL A 262 -11.44 -13.38 -12.09
CA VAL A 262 -10.43 -12.36 -11.82
C VAL A 262 -10.72 -11.68 -10.48
N ALA A 263 -9.73 -11.66 -9.60
CA ALA A 263 -9.84 -11.00 -8.31
C ALA A 263 -9.72 -9.48 -8.44
N TRP A 264 -10.26 -8.76 -7.46
CA TRP A 264 -10.24 -7.30 -7.46
C TRP A 264 -9.82 -6.73 -6.13
N THR A 265 -8.86 -5.78 -6.15
CA THR A 265 -8.54 -4.93 -5.00
C THR A 265 -9.10 -3.53 -5.19
N PRO A 266 -10.15 -3.11 -4.46
CA PRO A 266 -10.67 -1.75 -4.54
C PRO A 266 -9.65 -0.70 -4.09
N THR A 267 -8.83 -1.01 -3.08
CA THR A 267 -7.97 -0.05 -2.36
C THR A 267 -8.78 1.16 -1.87
N ILE A 268 -10.03 0.94 -1.46
CA ILE A 268 -11.03 2.00 -1.29
C ILE A 268 -10.62 2.99 -0.17
N ALA A 269 -10.03 2.48 0.91
CA ALA A 269 -9.57 3.28 2.05
C ALA A 269 -8.52 4.32 1.65
N LYS A 270 -7.62 3.99 0.71
CA LYS A 270 -6.60 4.92 0.19
C LYS A 270 -7.22 6.23 -0.34
N TRP A 271 -8.41 6.14 -0.93
CA TRP A 271 -9.02 7.23 -1.68
C TRP A 271 -10.17 7.88 -0.92
N LEU A 272 -11.00 7.09 -0.24
CA LEU A 272 -12.32 7.53 0.20
C LEU A 272 -12.53 7.40 1.72
N ARG A 273 -11.51 6.98 2.48
CA ARG A 273 -11.64 6.75 3.93
C ARG A 273 -12.27 7.89 4.75
N PRO A 274 -12.09 9.20 4.47
CA PRO A 274 -12.73 10.23 5.29
C PRO A 274 -14.26 10.26 5.17
N LEU A 275 -14.83 9.58 4.15
CA LEU A 275 -16.27 9.46 3.93
C LEU A 275 -16.87 8.23 4.62
N SER A 276 -16.04 7.32 5.14
CA SER A 276 -16.49 6.14 5.87
C SER A 276 -17.13 6.53 7.22
N PRO A 277 -18.27 5.92 7.61
CA PRO A 277 -18.77 5.97 8.99
C PRO A 277 -17.72 5.60 10.05
N SER A 278 -16.78 4.70 9.71
CA SER A 278 -15.68 4.28 10.58
C SER A 278 -14.49 5.24 10.62
N ALA A 279 -14.48 6.32 9.82
CA ALA A 279 -13.31 7.18 9.65
C ALA A 279 -12.73 7.71 10.98
N ARG A 280 -13.60 8.08 11.93
CA ARG A 280 -13.17 8.64 13.22
C ARG A 280 -12.37 7.63 14.03
N ARG A 281 -12.84 6.39 14.17
CA ARG A 281 -12.15 5.36 14.96
C ARG A 281 -10.81 4.98 14.31
N PHE A 282 -10.76 4.83 12.98
CA PHE A 282 -9.50 4.60 12.26
C PHE A 282 -8.52 5.75 12.46
N ARG A 283 -8.99 7.00 12.38
CA ARG A 283 -8.17 8.18 12.63
C ARG A 283 -7.63 8.26 14.05
N GLU A 284 -8.41 7.86 15.05
CA GLU A 284 -7.96 7.77 16.44
C GLU A 284 -6.85 6.72 16.59
N ARG A 285 -7.03 5.52 16.01
CA ARG A 285 -6.03 4.46 16.03
C ARG A 285 -4.74 4.85 15.29
N GLU A 286 -4.88 5.48 14.14
CA GLU A 286 -3.77 6.02 13.36
C GLU A 286 -2.96 7.01 14.21
N ASN A 287 -3.63 7.93 14.92
CA ASN A 287 -2.96 8.84 15.84
C ASN A 287 -2.31 8.15 17.03
N GLN A 288 -2.89 7.08 17.58
CA GLN A 288 -2.26 6.29 18.64
C GLN A 288 -0.92 5.72 18.17
N ILE A 289 -0.87 5.16 16.95
CA ILE A 289 0.36 4.61 16.36
C ILE A 289 1.36 5.73 16.08
N LEU A 290 0.93 6.81 15.42
CA LEU A 290 1.80 7.94 15.08
C LEU A 290 2.31 8.72 16.30
N ASN A 291 1.68 8.57 17.46
CA ASN A 291 2.08 9.20 18.73
C ASN A 291 2.81 8.23 19.67
N ASP A 292 2.94 6.95 19.33
CA ASP A 292 3.66 6.00 20.16
C ASP A 292 5.15 6.38 20.20
N PRO A 293 5.72 6.69 21.38
CA PRO A 293 7.12 7.12 21.48
C PRO A 293 8.13 6.02 21.10
N ASN A 294 7.69 4.78 20.96
CA ASN A 294 8.50 3.65 20.49
C ASN A 294 8.36 3.43 18.98
N ALA A 295 7.33 3.97 18.32
CA ALA A 295 7.19 3.95 16.88
C ALA A 295 8.19 4.95 16.26
N ASP A 296 9.23 4.44 15.62
CA ASP A 296 10.25 5.24 14.93
C ASP A 296 9.91 5.40 13.46
N LEU A 297 8.72 5.94 13.21
CA LEU A 297 8.22 6.18 11.86
C LEU A 297 8.77 7.50 11.32
N PRO A 298 9.19 7.57 10.04
CA PRO A 298 9.57 8.82 9.41
C PRO A 298 8.48 9.88 9.55
N ALA A 299 8.88 11.15 9.73
CA ALA A 299 7.96 12.28 9.81
C ALA A 299 7.01 12.36 8.59
N ALA A 300 7.47 11.84 7.45
CA ALA A 300 6.68 11.73 6.23
C ALA A 300 5.41 10.91 6.39
N VAL A 301 5.42 9.84 7.20
CA VAL A 301 4.23 9.01 7.41
C VAL A 301 3.09 9.86 7.97
N ARG A 302 3.34 10.66 9.02
CA ARG A 302 2.34 11.57 9.57
C ARG A 302 1.86 12.59 8.54
N ALA A 303 2.79 13.25 7.85
CA ALA A 303 2.46 14.30 6.91
C ALA A 303 1.57 13.80 5.75
N VAL A 304 1.90 12.65 5.15
CA VAL A 304 1.11 12.09 4.05
C VAL A 304 -0.26 11.63 4.55
N THR A 305 -0.28 11.00 5.71
CA THR A 305 -1.49 10.47 6.34
C THR A 305 -2.48 11.58 6.69
N ASP A 306 -2.02 12.65 7.35
CA ASP A 306 -2.80 13.83 7.69
C ASP A 306 -3.30 14.52 6.42
N ASN A 307 -2.42 14.72 5.43
CA ASN A 307 -2.79 15.34 4.17
C ASN A 307 -3.86 14.56 3.42
N ALA A 308 -3.76 13.22 3.36
CA ALA A 308 -4.75 12.37 2.71
C ALA A 308 -6.11 12.43 3.42
N TYR A 309 -6.12 12.40 4.75
CA TYR A 309 -7.35 12.47 5.54
C TYR A 309 -8.04 13.84 5.43
N ASP A 310 -7.25 14.91 5.59
CA ASP A 310 -7.76 16.28 5.68
C ASP A 310 -8.19 16.85 4.32
N LYS A 311 -7.69 16.30 3.20
CA LYS A 311 -7.95 16.83 1.85
C LYS A 311 -9.46 17.00 1.59
N LEU A 312 -10.23 15.92 1.76
CA LEU A 312 -11.67 15.93 1.46
C LEU A 312 -12.44 16.84 2.43
N LEU A 313 -12.05 16.89 3.69
CA LEU A 313 -12.81 17.58 4.73
C LEU A 313 -12.46 19.07 4.86
N LYS A 314 -11.22 19.47 4.54
CA LYS A 314 -10.72 20.84 4.76
C LYS A 314 -10.50 21.62 3.46
N ARG A 315 -10.29 20.95 2.32
CA ARG A 315 -9.89 21.63 1.07
C ARG A 315 -10.95 21.58 -0.03
N TYR A 316 -11.85 20.59 -0.01
CA TYR A 316 -12.92 20.52 -1.02
C TYR A 316 -14.01 21.55 -0.75
N THR A 317 -14.46 22.20 -1.82
CA THR A 317 -15.71 22.97 -1.79
C THR A 317 -16.90 22.03 -1.53
N PRO A 318 -18.05 22.55 -1.03
CA PRO A 318 -19.25 21.73 -0.83
C PRO A 318 -19.66 20.93 -2.07
N ALA A 319 -19.56 21.53 -3.27
CA ALA A 319 -19.86 20.85 -4.53
C ALA A 319 -18.88 19.72 -4.86
N GLN A 320 -17.58 19.90 -4.61
CA GLN A 320 -16.58 18.84 -4.78
C GLN A 320 -16.80 17.69 -3.80
N LEU A 321 -17.10 18.02 -2.53
CA LEU A 321 -17.39 17.02 -1.52
C LEU A 321 -18.63 16.20 -1.87
N GLU A 322 -19.68 16.85 -2.39
CA GLU A 322 -20.88 16.14 -2.84
C GLU A 322 -20.59 15.19 -4.01
N ARG A 323 -19.78 15.61 -4.99
CA ARG A 323 -19.33 14.69 -6.05
C ARG A 323 -18.50 13.53 -5.50
N ALA A 324 -17.66 13.77 -4.49
CA ALA A 324 -16.88 12.70 -3.87
C ALA A 324 -17.79 11.67 -3.16
N LYS A 325 -18.86 12.11 -2.50
CA LYS A 325 -19.86 11.21 -1.90
C LYS A 325 -20.58 10.36 -2.96
N ILE A 326 -20.98 10.95 -4.09
CA ILE A 326 -21.55 10.19 -5.21
C ILE A 326 -20.56 9.12 -5.70
N GLY A 327 -19.28 9.46 -5.80
CA GLY A 327 -18.23 8.49 -6.14
C GLY A 327 -18.09 7.37 -5.12
N TYR A 328 -18.21 7.69 -3.82
CA TYR A 328 -18.19 6.71 -2.73
C TYR A 328 -19.39 5.78 -2.76
N GLU A 329 -20.59 6.30 -2.97
CA GLU A 329 -21.81 5.49 -3.12
C GLU A 329 -21.71 4.52 -4.30
N LYS A 330 -21.21 4.99 -5.45
CA LYS A 330 -20.96 4.14 -6.63
C LYS A 330 -19.89 3.08 -6.36
N ALA A 331 -18.87 3.39 -5.57
CA ALA A 331 -17.87 2.40 -5.17
C ALA A 331 -18.47 1.30 -4.30
N ASN A 332 -19.26 1.67 -3.29
CA ASN A 332 -19.97 0.72 -2.43
C ASN A 332 -20.98 -0.11 -3.24
N GLU A 333 -21.69 0.50 -4.20
CA GLU A 333 -22.58 -0.21 -5.11
C GLU A 333 -21.83 -1.28 -5.93
N PHE A 334 -20.67 -0.95 -6.50
CA PHE A 334 -19.86 -1.92 -7.25
C PHE A 334 -19.39 -3.06 -6.35
N ILE A 335 -18.83 -2.76 -5.17
CA ILE A 335 -18.36 -3.77 -4.20
C ILE A 335 -19.48 -4.74 -3.85
N ARG A 336 -20.65 -4.22 -3.46
CA ARG A 336 -21.84 -4.99 -3.12
C ARG A 336 -22.26 -5.93 -4.25
N ARG A 337 -22.45 -5.38 -5.46
CA ARG A 337 -22.88 -6.15 -6.63
C ARG A 337 -21.85 -7.19 -7.04
N PHE A 338 -20.57 -6.84 -7.00
CA PHE A 338 -19.47 -7.74 -7.33
C PHE A 338 -19.45 -8.96 -6.40
N VAL A 339 -19.52 -8.75 -5.09
CA VAL A 339 -19.57 -9.85 -4.11
C VAL A 339 -20.85 -10.68 -4.26
N GLN A 340 -22.01 -10.05 -4.44
CA GLN A 340 -23.28 -10.75 -4.65
C GLN A 340 -23.28 -11.62 -5.91
N ALA A 341 -22.56 -11.21 -6.96
CA ALA A 341 -22.39 -11.97 -8.19
C ALA A 341 -21.36 -13.12 -8.07
N GLY A 342 -20.72 -13.31 -6.91
CA GLY A 342 -19.69 -14.32 -6.71
C GLY A 342 -18.27 -13.86 -7.11
N GLY A 343 -18.06 -12.55 -7.22
CA GLY A 343 -16.76 -11.94 -7.47
C GLY A 343 -15.76 -12.20 -6.34
N ILE A 344 -14.48 -12.29 -6.70
CA ILE A 344 -13.39 -12.54 -5.75
C ILE A 344 -12.84 -11.19 -5.27
N LEU A 345 -13.36 -10.71 -4.15
CA LEU A 345 -12.85 -9.51 -3.49
C LEU A 345 -11.53 -9.85 -2.76
N LYS A 346 -10.51 -9.02 -2.92
CA LYS A 346 -9.27 -9.06 -2.13
C LYS A 346 -8.92 -7.65 -1.66
N GLU A 347 -8.18 -7.50 -0.56
CA GLU A 347 -7.86 -6.19 0.00
C GLU A 347 -6.36 -5.95 0.21
N GLY A 348 -5.99 -4.67 0.21
CA GLY A 348 -4.62 -4.20 0.36
C GLY A 348 -4.53 -2.70 0.64
N SER A 349 -3.42 -2.25 1.22
CA SER A 349 -3.31 -0.89 1.76
C SER A 349 -2.94 0.17 0.71
N ASP A 350 -2.18 -0.18 -0.31
CA ASP A 350 -1.70 0.70 -1.39
C ASP A 350 -1.12 2.06 -0.89
N PRO A 351 -0.17 2.05 0.08
CA PRO A 351 0.42 3.25 0.66
C PRO A 351 1.13 4.09 -0.42
N PRO A 352 1.38 5.40 -0.21
CA PRO A 352 1.48 6.07 1.09
C PRO A 352 0.32 6.98 1.45
N ARG A 353 -0.80 7.01 0.69
CA ARG A 353 -1.94 7.92 0.98
C ARG A 353 -2.76 7.43 2.19
N GLY A 354 -2.10 7.42 3.35
CA GLY A 354 -2.53 6.79 4.59
C GLY A 354 -1.52 5.73 5.05
N MET A 355 -1.77 5.17 6.22
CA MET A 355 -0.85 4.26 6.91
C MET A 355 -0.90 2.83 6.33
N ALA A 356 0.25 2.29 5.93
CA ALA A 356 0.38 0.90 5.50
C ALA A 356 -0.16 -0.07 6.57
N ALA A 357 -0.67 -1.24 6.15
CA ALA A 357 -1.42 -2.19 6.98
C ALA A 357 -2.76 -1.67 7.53
N LEU A 358 -2.80 -0.49 8.16
CA LEU A 358 -4.04 0.04 8.75
C LEU A 358 -5.09 0.33 7.68
N LEU A 359 -4.68 0.84 6.52
CA LEU A 359 -5.56 1.03 5.37
C LEU A 359 -6.21 -0.27 4.87
N MET A 360 -5.54 -1.43 5.02
CA MET A 360 -6.16 -2.72 4.67
C MET A 360 -7.29 -3.06 5.65
N HIS A 361 -7.10 -2.85 6.95
CA HIS A 361 -8.16 -3.03 7.94
C HIS A 361 -9.31 -2.02 7.76
N GLU A 362 -8.98 -0.80 7.36
CA GLU A 362 -9.98 0.23 7.04
C GLU A 362 -10.79 -0.16 5.80
N ALA A 363 -10.15 -0.76 4.80
CA ALA A 363 -10.85 -1.31 3.65
C ALA A 363 -11.82 -2.45 4.05
N LEU A 364 -11.43 -3.35 4.96
CA LEU A 364 -12.35 -4.38 5.49
C LEU A 364 -13.59 -3.77 6.16
N ALA A 365 -13.42 -2.66 6.88
CA ALA A 365 -14.56 -1.95 7.46
C ALA A 365 -15.45 -1.33 6.39
N MET A 366 -14.86 -0.74 5.36
CA MET A 366 -15.59 -0.15 4.24
C MET A 366 -16.30 -1.19 3.37
N ASP A 367 -15.75 -2.42 3.27
CA ASP A 367 -16.44 -3.55 2.63
C ASP A 367 -17.73 -3.89 3.39
N VAL A 368 -17.67 -3.99 4.72
CA VAL A 368 -18.85 -4.25 5.56
C VAL A 368 -19.85 -3.09 5.47
N GLU A 369 -19.38 -1.85 5.37
CA GLU A 369 -20.23 -0.67 5.10
C GLU A 369 -20.88 -0.71 3.71
N ALA A 370 -20.33 -1.49 2.77
CA ALA A 370 -20.89 -1.77 1.44
C ALA A 370 -21.73 -3.07 1.42
N ASP A 371 -22.23 -3.52 2.56
CA ASP A 371 -23.02 -4.75 2.73
C ASP A 371 -22.29 -6.06 2.39
N VAL A 372 -20.95 -6.06 2.43
CA VAL A 372 -20.17 -7.31 2.36
C VAL A 372 -20.24 -8.02 3.72
N PRO A 373 -20.55 -9.33 3.78
CA PRO A 373 -20.53 -10.06 5.04
C PRO A 373 -19.15 -9.99 5.71
N PRO A 374 -19.04 -9.79 7.04
CA PRO A 374 -17.74 -9.70 7.73
C PRO A 374 -16.82 -10.90 7.49
N MET A 375 -17.37 -12.11 7.37
CA MET A 375 -16.58 -13.30 7.00
C MET A 375 -15.93 -13.14 5.62
N THR A 376 -16.68 -12.63 4.63
CA THR A 376 -16.17 -12.39 3.27
C THR A 376 -15.11 -11.30 3.27
N ALA A 377 -15.27 -10.23 4.06
CA ALA A 377 -14.23 -9.22 4.23
C ALA A 377 -12.94 -9.81 4.83
N ILE A 378 -13.04 -10.67 5.86
CA ILE A 378 -11.87 -11.38 6.41
C ILE A 378 -11.17 -12.23 5.33
N GLN A 379 -11.94 -12.91 4.45
CA GLN A 379 -11.37 -13.67 3.33
C GLN A 379 -10.64 -12.79 2.32
N ALA A 380 -11.11 -11.55 2.12
CA ALA A 380 -10.49 -10.58 1.22
C ALA A 380 -9.06 -10.22 1.64
N ALA A 381 -8.73 -10.25 2.94
CA ALA A 381 -7.38 -10.03 3.47
C ALA A 381 -6.64 -11.34 3.87
N THR A 382 -7.16 -12.51 3.49
CA THR A 382 -6.55 -13.81 3.82
C THR A 382 -6.58 -14.76 2.63
N LEU A 383 -7.54 -15.69 2.58
CA LEU A 383 -7.57 -16.78 1.61
C LEU A 383 -7.74 -16.30 0.17
N ASN A 384 -8.48 -15.21 -0.07
CA ASN A 384 -8.66 -14.70 -1.43
C ASN A 384 -7.36 -14.14 -2.00
N VAL A 385 -6.53 -13.46 -1.18
CA VAL A 385 -5.20 -13.00 -1.61
C VAL A 385 -4.30 -14.19 -1.93
N ALA A 386 -4.27 -15.18 -1.05
CA ALA A 386 -3.46 -16.38 -1.25
C ALA A 386 -3.88 -17.15 -2.51
N ARG A 387 -5.18 -17.31 -2.77
CA ARG A 387 -5.71 -17.97 -3.97
C ARG A 387 -5.37 -17.20 -5.24
N THR A 388 -5.59 -15.88 -5.23
CA THR A 388 -5.30 -15.00 -6.37
C THR A 388 -3.86 -15.15 -6.84
N PHE A 389 -2.92 -15.31 -5.90
CA PHE A 389 -1.50 -15.42 -6.22
C PHE A 389 -0.95 -16.85 -6.22
N GLY A 390 -1.81 -17.88 -6.21
CA GLY A 390 -1.38 -19.29 -6.27
C GLY A 390 -0.58 -19.76 -5.05
N LYS A 391 -0.82 -19.15 -3.87
CA LYS A 391 -0.13 -19.42 -2.61
C LYS A 391 -1.03 -20.09 -1.57
N ASP A 392 -2.29 -20.37 -1.89
CA ASP A 392 -3.30 -20.91 -0.97
C ASP A 392 -3.03 -22.34 -0.52
N LYS A 393 -2.16 -23.10 -1.20
CA LYS A 393 -1.67 -24.39 -0.70
C LYS A 393 -1.01 -24.26 0.67
N ASP A 394 -0.31 -23.14 0.92
CA ASP A 394 0.49 -22.93 2.13
C ASP A 394 -0.07 -21.81 3.03
N TYR A 395 -0.83 -20.85 2.48
CA TYR A 395 -1.20 -19.62 3.20
C TYR A 395 -2.70 -19.29 3.11
N GLY A 396 -3.13 -18.33 3.93
CA GLY A 396 -4.47 -17.72 3.85
C GLY A 396 -5.60 -18.43 4.61
N SER A 397 -5.35 -19.61 5.19
CA SER A 397 -6.30 -20.28 6.09
C SER A 397 -5.60 -21.11 7.17
N VAL A 398 -6.32 -21.38 8.27
CA VAL A 398 -5.85 -22.22 9.37
C VAL A 398 -6.30 -23.66 9.15
N GLU A 399 -5.54 -24.39 8.34
CA GLU A 399 -5.85 -25.78 7.96
C GLU A 399 -4.63 -26.68 8.14
N PRO A 400 -4.81 -27.96 8.54
CA PRO A 400 -3.70 -28.90 8.70
C PRO A 400 -2.81 -28.97 7.44
N GLY A 401 -1.51 -28.97 7.66
CA GLY A 401 -0.49 -28.98 6.62
C GLY A 401 -0.06 -27.60 6.12
N LYS A 402 -0.86 -26.54 6.31
CA LYS A 402 -0.49 -25.17 5.89
C LYS A 402 0.55 -24.54 6.83
N VAL A 403 1.18 -23.47 6.37
CA VAL A 403 2.15 -22.70 7.16
C VAL A 403 1.43 -22.02 8.32
N ALA A 404 2.05 -22.09 9.50
CA ALA A 404 1.47 -21.62 10.75
C ALA A 404 1.64 -20.11 10.93
N ASP A 405 0.87 -19.34 10.16
CA ASP A 405 0.75 -17.89 10.30
C ASP A 405 -0.60 -17.55 10.95
N LEU A 406 -0.58 -16.85 12.09
CA LEU A 406 -1.79 -16.45 12.83
C LEU A 406 -1.74 -14.96 13.21
N SER A 407 -2.91 -14.32 13.15
CA SER A 407 -3.18 -13.04 13.77
C SER A 407 -4.24 -13.24 14.85
N ILE A 408 -3.90 -12.93 16.10
CA ILE A 408 -4.79 -13.13 17.25
C ILE A 408 -5.22 -11.76 17.75
N VAL A 409 -6.53 -11.51 17.69
CA VAL A 409 -7.14 -10.22 17.98
C VAL A 409 -8.04 -10.28 19.20
N GLU A 410 -8.22 -9.14 19.84
CA GLU A 410 -9.22 -8.98 20.89
C GLU A 410 -10.61 -8.75 20.29
N GLY A 411 -11.65 -9.34 20.91
CA GLY A 411 -13.03 -9.19 20.46
C GLY A 411 -13.43 -10.14 19.32
N ASP A 412 -14.60 -9.89 18.73
CA ASP A 412 -15.20 -10.69 17.67
C ASP A 412 -15.31 -9.90 16.34
N PRO A 413 -14.42 -10.18 15.37
CA PRO A 413 -14.47 -9.55 14.05
C PRO A 413 -15.76 -9.78 13.24
N LEU A 414 -16.55 -10.81 13.56
CA LEU A 414 -17.83 -11.05 12.88
C LEU A 414 -18.95 -10.17 13.43
N GLN A 415 -18.79 -9.60 14.63
CA GLN A 415 -19.71 -8.63 15.23
C GLN A 415 -19.27 -7.20 14.94
N ASP A 416 -17.97 -6.92 15.01
CA ASP A 416 -17.39 -5.64 14.61
C ASP A 416 -16.05 -5.87 13.91
N ILE A 417 -16.04 -5.69 12.58
CA ILE A 417 -14.86 -5.94 11.74
C ILE A 417 -13.66 -5.06 12.10
N TRP A 418 -13.88 -3.95 12.81
CA TRP A 418 -12.83 -3.14 13.43
C TRP A 418 -11.89 -3.94 14.32
N MET A 419 -12.38 -5.02 14.96
CA MET A 419 -11.55 -5.85 15.84
C MET A 419 -10.35 -6.47 15.11
N THR A 420 -10.39 -6.59 13.77
CA THR A 420 -9.26 -7.13 12.99
C THR A 420 -7.95 -6.37 13.18
N GLN A 421 -7.98 -5.05 13.46
CA GLN A 421 -6.75 -4.27 13.70
C GLN A 421 -6.23 -4.37 15.15
N ASN A 422 -7.08 -4.80 16.09
CA ASN A 422 -6.75 -4.85 17.52
C ASN A 422 -5.95 -6.12 17.88
N VAL A 423 -4.79 -6.25 17.26
CA VAL A 423 -3.91 -7.42 17.33
C VAL A 423 -3.18 -7.48 18.66
N LYS A 424 -3.20 -8.66 19.28
CA LYS A 424 -2.53 -8.94 20.57
C LYS A 424 -1.35 -9.88 20.44
N MET A 425 -1.35 -10.72 19.41
CA MET A 425 -0.27 -11.67 19.15
C MET A 425 -0.24 -12.03 17.67
N VAL A 426 0.97 -12.19 17.15
CA VAL A 426 1.23 -12.68 15.80
C VAL A 426 2.13 -13.91 15.88
N ILE A 427 1.83 -14.90 15.07
CA ILE A 427 2.67 -16.08 14.87
C ILE A 427 3.03 -16.12 13.39
N ILE A 428 4.32 -16.28 13.07
CA ILE A 428 4.82 -16.43 11.69
C ILE A 428 5.70 -17.67 11.65
N ASP A 429 5.45 -18.56 10.68
CA ASP A 429 6.15 -19.85 10.57
C ASP A 429 6.18 -20.61 11.91
N GLY A 430 5.07 -20.56 12.65
CA GLY A 430 4.88 -21.21 13.94
C GLY A 430 5.63 -20.59 15.12
N LYS A 431 6.25 -19.42 14.95
CA LYS A 431 6.98 -18.70 16.01
C LYS A 431 6.22 -17.46 16.42
N VAL A 432 6.06 -17.25 17.73
CA VAL A 432 5.51 -16.01 18.27
C VAL A 432 6.44 -14.85 17.93
N VAL A 433 5.89 -13.81 17.33
CA VAL A 433 6.61 -12.60 16.93
C VAL A 433 6.24 -11.47 17.89
N ASP A 434 7.24 -10.75 18.39
CA ASP A 434 7.01 -9.51 19.13
C ASP A 434 6.31 -8.50 18.20
N ILE A 435 5.21 -7.88 18.61
CA ILE A 435 4.46 -6.92 17.78
C ILE A 435 4.63 -5.47 18.25
N GLY A 436 5.45 -5.24 19.27
CA GLY A 436 5.76 -3.90 19.76
C GLY A 436 6.72 -3.16 18.83
N PHE A 437 6.60 -1.84 18.81
CA PHE A 437 7.61 -0.99 18.15
C PHE A 437 8.90 -0.97 18.97
N LYS A 438 10.05 -1.12 18.30
CA LYS A 438 11.38 -1.22 18.94
C LYS A 438 12.35 -0.15 18.47
N LYS A 439 11.87 0.86 17.76
CA LYS A 439 12.71 1.79 16.99
C LYS A 439 13.68 1.04 16.08
N TYR A 440 13.19 -0.03 15.47
CA TYR A 440 14.01 -0.89 14.64
C TYR A 440 14.46 -0.13 13.38
N LYS A 441 15.76 -0.07 13.15
CA LYS A 441 16.32 0.45 11.89
C LYS A 441 16.63 -0.70 10.95
N ASN A 442 16.04 -0.64 9.76
CA ASN A 442 16.31 -1.61 8.71
C ASN A 442 17.79 -1.54 8.30
N PRO A 443 18.53 -2.65 8.27
CA PRO A 443 19.95 -2.66 7.90
C PRO A 443 20.19 -2.35 6.42
N ILE A 444 19.14 -2.39 5.60
CA ILE A 444 19.19 -2.10 4.16
C ILE A 444 18.11 -1.05 3.85
N PRO A 445 18.40 0.25 4.08
CA PRO A 445 17.41 1.30 3.90
C PRO A 445 16.90 1.39 2.46
N SER A 446 15.70 1.92 2.28
CA SER A 446 15.11 2.15 0.96
C SER A 446 15.91 3.22 0.21
N PHE A 447 16.15 3.00 -1.09
CA PHE A 447 16.88 3.95 -1.94
C PHE A 447 15.98 5.09 -2.46
N TYR A 448 14.68 4.82 -2.57
CA TYR A 448 13.67 5.72 -3.14
C TYR A 448 12.38 5.54 -2.38
N SER A 449 11.99 6.56 -1.62
CA SER A 449 10.70 6.62 -0.95
C SER A 449 9.88 7.78 -1.50
N TYR A 450 8.57 7.79 -1.23
CA TYR A 450 7.71 8.98 -1.40
C TYR A 450 8.20 10.24 -0.65
N GLN A 451 9.28 10.09 0.11
CA GLN A 451 10.17 11.11 0.67
C GLN A 451 11.11 11.76 -0.38
N SER A 452 10.88 11.53 -1.68
CA SER A 452 11.75 12.01 -2.76
C SER A 452 11.85 13.55 -2.76
N LEU A 453 13.09 14.04 -2.76
CA LEU A 453 13.38 15.45 -2.96
C LEU A 453 13.13 15.84 -4.43
N PRO A 454 12.61 17.04 -4.72
CA PRO A 454 12.43 17.49 -6.09
C PRO A 454 13.77 17.54 -6.83
N PRO A 455 13.84 17.09 -8.09
CA PRO A 455 15.09 17.00 -8.84
C PRO A 455 15.64 18.39 -9.21
N ASN A 456 14.81 19.41 -9.32
CA ASN A 456 15.24 20.78 -9.60
C ASN A 456 14.61 21.74 -8.60
N LEU A 457 15.38 22.74 -8.19
CA LEU A 457 14.94 23.82 -7.31
C LEU A 457 15.00 25.15 -8.06
N GLU A 458 13.90 25.90 -7.98
CA GLU A 458 13.86 27.32 -8.32
C GLU A 458 13.83 28.12 -7.02
N ILE A 459 14.56 29.22 -6.96
CA ILE A 459 14.59 30.08 -5.78
C ILE A 459 14.30 31.53 -6.14
N SER A 460 13.68 32.26 -5.21
CA SER A 460 13.43 33.70 -5.34
C SER A 460 13.49 34.38 -3.97
N PRO A 461 14.23 35.50 -3.81
CA PRO A 461 15.05 36.16 -4.83
C PRO A 461 16.32 35.37 -5.16
N LEU A 462 16.91 35.66 -6.34
CA LEU A 462 18.20 35.09 -6.77
C LEU A 462 19.40 35.93 -6.32
N PHE A 463 19.16 37.17 -5.88
CA PHE A 463 20.20 38.12 -5.50
C PHE A 463 19.84 38.83 -4.19
N LEU A 464 20.81 38.96 -3.29
CA LEU A 464 20.72 39.75 -2.06
C LEU A 464 21.97 40.61 -1.89
N THR A 465 21.90 41.61 -1.01
CA THR A 465 23.07 42.37 -0.57
C THR A 465 23.62 41.77 0.72
N GLU A 466 24.94 41.74 0.91
CA GLU A 466 25.54 41.21 2.13
C GLU A 466 24.98 41.90 3.39
N GLY A 467 24.66 41.09 4.40
CA GLY A 467 24.03 41.56 5.62
C GLY A 467 22.62 42.16 5.45
N SER A 468 21.97 42.00 4.30
CA SER A 468 20.57 42.42 4.13
C SER A 468 19.60 41.38 4.72
N GLY A 469 18.43 41.84 5.16
CA GLY A 469 17.38 40.98 5.69
C GLY A 469 16.85 41.41 7.07
N PRO A 470 16.08 40.54 7.74
CA PRO A 470 15.75 39.17 7.34
C PRO A 470 14.97 39.09 6.03
N THR A 471 15.28 38.11 5.18
CA THR A 471 14.65 37.95 3.87
C THR A 471 13.94 36.62 3.77
N VAL A 472 12.73 36.61 3.20
CA VAL A 472 12.02 35.38 2.85
C VAL A 472 12.53 34.88 1.50
N LEU A 473 13.19 33.72 1.52
CA LEU A 473 13.56 32.95 0.35
C LEU A 473 12.41 31.98 0.00
N LYS A 474 11.80 32.16 -1.15
CA LYS A 474 10.88 31.17 -1.73
C LYS A 474 11.69 30.11 -2.44
N VAL A 475 11.43 28.85 -2.13
CA VAL A 475 12.05 27.69 -2.76
C VAL A 475 10.94 26.86 -3.39
N ARG A 476 10.98 26.72 -4.71
CA ARG A 476 10.01 25.98 -5.50
C ARG A 476 10.65 24.75 -6.13
N GLY A 477 9.84 23.72 -6.31
CA GLY A 477 10.25 22.49 -6.96
C GLY A 477 9.02 21.61 -7.15
N GLN A 478 8.92 20.98 -8.31
CA GLN A 478 7.70 20.33 -8.76
C GLN A 478 7.29 19.20 -7.80
N GLY A 479 6.08 19.27 -7.24
CA GLY A 479 5.31 18.23 -6.56
C GLY A 479 6.01 17.37 -5.51
N GLY A 480 7.16 17.80 -4.98
CA GLY A 480 8.01 17.04 -4.07
C GLY A 480 8.13 17.65 -2.67
N MET A 481 7.57 18.84 -2.41
CA MET A 481 7.76 19.53 -1.13
C MET A 481 6.88 18.97 -0.03
N TRP A 482 7.42 18.92 1.19
CA TRP A 482 6.70 18.45 2.37
C TRP A 482 7.00 19.28 3.63
N PRO A 483 6.12 19.25 4.66
CA PRO A 483 6.33 20.00 5.91
C PRO A 483 7.61 19.67 6.71
N PHE A 484 8.17 18.48 6.48
CA PHE A 484 9.41 18.01 7.10
C PHE A 484 10.65 18.33 6.27
N HIS A 485 10.53 18.99 5.12
CA HIS A 485 11.68 19.50 4.39
C HIS A 485 12.23 20.76 5.06
N ARG A 486 13.55 20.88 5.03
CA ARG A 486 14.29 22.06 5.48
C ARG A 486 15.07 22.61 4.31
N VAL A 487 14.99 23.93 4.13
CA VAL A 487 15.86 24.64 3.20
C VAL A 487 17.22 24.78 3.87
N MET A 488 18.25 24.39 3.17
CA MET A 488 19.63 24.49 3.62
C MET A 488 20.33 25.61 2.85
N LEU A 489 21.18 26.39 3.52
CA LEU A 489 22.05 27.40 2.94
C LEU A 489 23.49 27.04 3.27
N ASN A 490 24.27 26.65 2.27
CA ASN A 490 25.62 26.08 2.43
C ASN A 490 25.68 24.89 3.41
N GLY A 491 24.62 24.07 3.44
CA GLY A 491 24.49 22.91 4.34
C GLY A 491 23.98 23.24 5.74
N GLU A 492 23.75 24.52 6.06
CA GLU A 492 23.15 24.93 7.35
C GLU A 492 21.63 25.13 7.20
N PRO A 493 20.81 24.64 8.14
CA PRO A 493 19.36 24.72 8.02
C PRO A 493 18.85 26.15 8.25
N LEU A 494 17.94 26.59 7.40
CA LEU A 494 17.19 27.84 7.59
C LEU A 494 15.84 27.58 8.28
N PRO A 495 15.32 28.53 9.07
CA PRO A 495 13.93 28.50 9.54
C PRO A 495 12.99 28.37 8.33
N THR A 496 12.34 27.21 8.20
CA THR A 496 11.58 26.82 7.01
C THR A 496 10.11 26.68 7.34
N ARG A 497 9.25 27.22 6.48
CA ARG A 497 7.79 27.14 6.52
C ARG A 497 7.29 26.43 5.26
N PHE A 498 6.42 25.45 5.44
CA PHE A 498 5.71 24.82 4.34
C PHE A 498 4.59 25.71 3.82
N VAL A 499 4.56 25.94 2.50
CA VAL A 499 3.50 26.71 1.83
C VAL A 499 2.60 25.77 1.04
N SER A 500 3.18 24.94 0.17
CA SER A 500 2.44 23.98 -0.65
C SER A 500 3.34 22.81 -1.11
N ARG A 501 2.77 21.87 -1.85
CA ARG A 501 3.52 20.76 -2.47
C ARG A 501 4.58 21.21 -3.48
N ASP A 502 4.50 22.47 -3.93
CA ASP A 502 5.42 23.08 -4.89
C ASP A 502 6.27 24.20 -4.30
N GLU A 503 6.03 24.62 -3.04
CA GLU A 503 6.68 25.80 -2.46
C GLU A 503 6.97 25.64 -0.95
N LEU A 504 8.20 25.98 -0.58
CA LEU A 504 8.64 26.27 0.78
C LEU A 504 9.07 27.74 0.88
N GLU A 505 8.98 28.29 2.08
CA GLU A 505 9.59 29.57 2.41
C GLU A 505 10.64 29.36 3.49
N ALA A 506 11.78 30.02 3.37
CA ALA A 506 12.83 30.01 4.38
C ALA A 506 13.28 31.42 4.73
N ILE A 507 13.66 31.64 5.99
CA ILE A 507 14.13 32.95 6.45
C ILE A 507 15.66 32.97 6.42
N ILE A 508 16.22 33.84 5.60
CA ILE A 508 17.65 34.16 5.61
C ILE A 508 17.87 35.33 6.56
N SER A 509 18.68 35.13 7.60
CA SER A 509 19.09 36.22 8.49
C SER A 509 20.24 37.03 7.88
N PRO A 510 20.42 38.31 8.29
CA PRO A 510 21.57 39.12 7.88
C PRO A 510 22.92 38.41 8.10
N GLU A 511 23.05 37.69 9.22
CA GLU A 511 24.27 36.99 9.62
C GLU A 511 24.59 35.81 8.69
N ALA A 512 23.57 35.10 8.20
CA ALA A 512 23.73 33.98 7.29
C ALA A 512 24.34 34.40 5.94
N ILE A 513 24.20 35.68 5.57
CA ILE A 513 24.75 36.28 4.35
C ILE A 513 25.70 37.45 4.64
N ALA A 514 26.47 37.36 5.73
CA ALA A 514 27.39 38.43 6.16
C ALA A 514 28.57 38.70 5.20
N LYS A 515 28.72 37.90 4.12
CA LYS A 515 29.79 38.06 3.13
C LYS A 515 29.21 37.95 1.73
N ALA A 516 29.66 38.80 0.81
CA ALA A 516 29.39 38.60 -0.61
C ALA A 516 29.94 37.24 -1.10
N GLY A 517 29.20 36.57 -1.99
CA GLY A 517 29.55 35.26 -2.50
C GLY A 517 28.38 34.55 -3.18
N THR A 518 28.64 33.34 -3.66
CA THR A 518 27.59 32.42 -4.12
C THR A 518 27.29 31.42 -3.01
N TYR A 519 26.03 31.33 -2.63
CA TYR A 519 25.53 30.44 -1.60
C TYR A 519 24.73 29.32 -2.25
N ILE A 520 25.00 28.09 -1.81
CA ILE A 520 24.30 26.89 -2.26
C ILE A 520 23.00 26.75 -1.48
N VAL A 521 21.88 26.64 -2.19
CA VAL A 521 20.57 26.35 -1.62
C VAL A 521 20.18 24.93 -2.01
N THR A 522 19.82 24.13 -1.01
CA THR A 522 19.37 22.74 -1.17
C THR A 522 18.20 22.45 -0.24
N LEU A 523 17.57 21.29 -0.40
CA LEU A 523 16.59 20.76 0.52
C LEU A 523 17.11 19.50 1.20
N LYS A 524 16.70 19.32 2.45
CA LYS A 524 16.95 18.12 3.23
C LYS A 524 15.70 17.63 3.92
N CYS A 525 15.52 16.31 4.00
CA CYS A 525 14.51 15.69 4.85
C CYS A 525 14.99 15.75 6.31
N GLU A 526 14.22 16.39 7.18
CA GLU A 526 14.55 16.47 8.60
C GLU A 526 14.52 15.08 9.26
N GLY A 527 15.54 14.76 10.05
CA GLY A 527 15.65 13.50 10.78
C GLY A 527 16.14 12.30 9.96
N GLU A 528 16.43 12.48 8.67
CA GLU A 528 16.79 11.40 7.76
C GLU A 528 18.26 11.45 7.30
N PRO A 529 18.91 10.30 7.07
CA PRO A 529 20.29 10.22 6.58
C PRO A 529 20.42 10.44 5.06
N LEU A 530 19.32 10.78 4.38
CA LEU A 530 19.28 10.96 2.93
C LEU A 530 20.12 12.18 2.47
N PRO A 531 20.72 12.11 1.26
CA PRO A 531 21.44 13.24 0.69
C PRO A 531 20.51 14.42 0.42
N GLU A 532 21.08 15.62 0.40
CA GLU A 532 20.37 16.83 0.01
C GLU A 532 19.97 16.82 -1.47
N SER A 533 19.01 17.67 -1.83
CA SER A 533 18.54 17.82 -3.21
C SER A 533 19.64 18.35 -4.13
N ASN A 534 19.33 18.42 -5.43
CA ASN A 534 20.13 19.21 -6.36
C ASN A 534 20.21 20.69 -5.91
N ARG A 535 21.31 21.33 -6.30
CA ARG A 535 21.71 22.67 -5.84
C ARG A 535 21.02 23.76 -6.67
N ALA A 536 20.38 24.71 -5.98
CA ALA A 536 20.15 26.06 -6.49
C ALA A 536 21.24 27.01 -5.98
N HIS A 537 21.37 28.18 -6.60
CA HIS A 537 22.42 29.14 -6.28
C HIS A 537 21.83 30.51 -5.99
N LEU A 538 22.08 31.00 -4.78
CA LEU A 538 21.75 32.36 -4.34
C LEU A 538 23.02 33.22 -4.45
N VAL A 539 22.93 34.38 -5.09
CA VAL A 539 24.06 35.31 -5.19
C VAL A 539 23.91 36.41 -4.15
N VAL A 540 24.95 36.66 -3.37
CA VAL A 540 25.02 37.77 -2.42
C VAL A 540 26.09 38.74 -2.91
N GLY A 541 25.68 39.96 -3.27
CA GLY A 541 26.57 41.04 -3.67
C GLY A 541 27.06 41.88 -2.50
N TYR A 542 28.06 42.72 -2.76
CA TYR A 542 28.63 43.63 -1.76
C TYR A 542 27.63 44.67 -1.28
N LYS A 543 27.77 45.09 -0.02
CA LYS A 543 27.08 46.24 0.54
C LYS A 543 27.76 47.49 -0.02
N PRO A 544 27.00 48.47 -0.55
CA PRO A 544 27.56 49.73 -1.00
C PRO A 544 28.30 50.48 0.11
#